data_AF-A0A8H3GQT0-F1
#
_entry.id   AF-A0A8H3GQT0-F1
#
_cell.length_a   1.000
_cell.length_b   1.000
_cell.length_c   1.000
_cell.angle_alpha   90.00
_cell.angle_beta   90.00
_cell.angle_gamma   90.00
#
_symmetry.space_group_name_H-M   'P 1'
#
loop_
_entity.id
_entity.type
_entity.pdbx_description
1 polymer ?
#
loop_
_entity_poly.entity_id
_entity_poly.type
_entity_poly.pdbx_seq_one_letter_code
_entity_poly.pdbx_strand_id
1 'polypeptide(L)'
;MNANRVNSDDAQGSNQPENNGSDSEEDRDLNGELEDEGTEMIDGEDGSEVKKEPMVTKGKRGRPPGAKDWKPWEDRALARTAFEKRMWMTGRGYGSSKVRWEQLATAINEKDANFTRSGSACKTRTYDLLAREKRSETRALQTTGEGEDIEDHIQVMHDLLECFRDQEVRREDDSAAAKAKTDLEKTAGEEMRLAAMKNLVRRNELSDVTLAKGSTSREKGAQQTERKHTRRKDNNSPNKKTCMDIGSTLQDVLEARNQSDKAALEEAAHLEQERHTENLNAIQTMS
;
A
#
# COMPACT_ATOMS: atom_id res chain seq x y z
N MET A 1 49.21 -41.58 0.25
CA MET A 1 48.85 -42.40 -0.93
C MET A 1 48.06 -43.60 -0.43
N ASN A 2 46.75 -43.59 -0.59
CA ASN A 2 45.94 -44.81 -0.57
C ASN A 2 44.64 -44.51 -1.30
N ALA A 3 44.51 -45.10 -2.49
CA ALA A 3 43.34 -45.04 -3.32
C ALA A 3 42.38 -46.12 -2.85
N ASN A 4 41.13 -45.76 -2.56
CA ASN A 4 40.04 -46.73 -2.50
C ASN A 4 38.96 -46.29 -3.48
N ARG A 5 38.91 -47.05 -4.57
CA ARG A 5 38.00 -46.96 -5.69
C ARG A 5 37.01 -48.11 -5.51
N VAL A 6 35.73 -47.79 -5.33
CA VAL A 6 34.63 -48.75 -5.50
C VAL A 6 33.61 -48.08 -6.43
N ASN A 7 33.54 -48.62 -7.64
CA ASN A 7 32.40 -48.48 -8.55
C ASN A 7 31.32 -49.48 -8.15
N SER A 8 30.07 -49.13 -8.42
CA SER A 8 28.97 -49.96 -8.97
C SER A 8 27.66 -49.27 -8.59
N ASP A 9 27.00 -48.60 -9.53
CA ASP A 9 26.12 -49.14 -10.58
C ASP A 9 24.69 -49.41 -10.07
N ASP A 10 23.75 -48.82 -10.81
CA ASP A 10 22.37 -49.22 -11.03
C ASP A 10 21.34 -49.13 -9.89
N ALA A 11 20.53 -48.06 -9.96
CA ALA A 11 19.07 -48.19 -9.98
C ALA A 11 18.43 -46.93 -10.56
N GLN A 12 18.14 -46.95 -11.86
CA GLN A 12 17.21 -46.05 -12.51
C GLN A 12 15.79 -46.32 -12.00
N GLY A 13 15.24 -45.38 -11.22
CA GLY A 13 13.83 -45.34 -10.83
C GLY A 13 13.18 -44.08 -11.37
N SER A 14 12.93 -44.07 -12.69
CA SER A 14 12.22 -43.00 -13.39
C SER A 14 10.72 -43.10 -13.09
N ASN A 15 10.22 -42.31 -12.13
CA ASN A 15 8.81 -42.00 -11.98
C ASN A 15 8.60 -40.52 -12.35
N GLN A 16 8.43 -40.24 -13.64
CA GLN A 16 7.82 -38.99 -14.08
C GLN A 16 6.30 -39.13 -13.93
N PRO A 17 5.61 -38.26 -13.17
CA PRO A 17 4.17 -38.13 -13.28
C PRO A 17 3.82 -37.48 -14.62
N GLU A 18 2.91 -38.14 -15.33
CA GLU A 18 2.37 -37.70 -16.61
C GLU A 18 1.73 -36.31 -16.49
N ASN A 19 2.35 -35.42 -17.25
CA ASN A 19 1.83 -34.23 -17.90
C ASN A 19 0.32 -34.26 -18.18
N ASN A 20 -0.48 -33.63 -17.32
CA ASN A 20 -1.83 -33.17 -17.67
C ASN A 20 -1.71 -31.73 -18.18
N GLY A 21 -1.66 -31.59 -19.51
CA GLY A 21 -1.80 -30.32 -20.19
C GLY A 21 -3.21 -29.77 -20.00
N SER A 22 -3.34 -28.78 -19.11
CA SER A 22 -4.40 -27.77 -19.23
C SER A 22 -3.83 -26.62 -20.04
N ASP A 23 -4.05 -26.76 -21.33
CA ASP A 23 -4.02 -25.70 -22.33
C ASP A 23 -5.06 -24.65 -21.95
N SER A 24 -4.60 -23.57 -21.34
CA SER A 24 -5.38 -22.34 -21.16
C SER A 24 -4.56 -21.21 -21.76
N GLU A 25 -4.62 -21.13 -23.09
CA GLU A 25 -4.43 -19.90 -23.85
C GLU A 25 -5.48 -18.87 -23.38
N GLU A 26 -5.18 -18.16 -22.30
CA GLU A 26 -5.74 -16.83 -22.07
C GLU A 26 -4.62 -15.82 -22.27
N ASP A 27 -4.71 -15.18 -23.43
CA ASP A 27 -3.82 -14.17 -23.95
C ASP A 27 -3.55 -13.07 -22.94
N ARG A 28 -2.26 -12.88 -22.67
CA ARG A 28 -1.73 -11.72 -21.97
C ARG A 28 -1.62 -10.55 -22.96
N ASP A 29 -2.71 -9.86 -23.17
CA ASP A 29 -2.67 -8.47 -23.67
C ASP A 29 -2.58 -7.50 -22.48
N LEU A 30 -1.39 -7.41 -21.89
CA LEU A 30 -0.99 -6.27 -21.05
C LEU A 30 -0.03 -5.38 -21.84
N ASN A 31 -0.55 -4.81 -22.93
CA ASN A 31 0.10 -3.74 -23.66
C ASN A 31 -0.98 -2.84 -24.27
N GLY A 32 -1.07 -1.61 -23.79
CA GLY A 32 -1.73 -0.53 -24.52
C GLY A 32 -2.93 0.08 -23.83
N GLU A 33 -2.68 1.07 -22.97
CA GLU A 33 -3.54 2.27 -22.95
C GLU A 33 -2.72 3.45 -22.42
N LEU A 34 -1.89 3.98 -23.33
CA LEU A 34 -1.43 5.35 -23.27
C LEU A 34 -2.66 6.16 -23.70
N GLU A 35 -3.44 6.66 -22.75
CA GLU A 35 -4.55 7.58 -23.03
C GLU A 35 -3.97 8.86 -23.66
N ASP A 36 -4.08 8.89 -24.99
CA ASP A 36 -3.95 10.05 -25.87
C ASP A 36 -5.18 10.96 -25.66
N GLU A 37 -5.13 11.80 -24.63
CA GLU A 37 -6.12 12.88 -24.47
C GLU A 37 -5.81 14.01 -25.47
N GLY A 38 -6.47 13.92 -26.63
CA GLY A 38 -7.21 15.00 -27.28
C GLY A 38 -6.54 16.38 -27.35
N THR A 39 -5.83 16.63 -28.45
CA THR A 39 -5.51 18.00 -28.90
C THR A 39 -6.76 18.62 -29.53
N GLU A 40 -7.52 19.41 -28.76
CA GLU A 40 -8.58 20.27 -29.32
C GLU A 40 -7.95 21.40 -30.15
N MET A 41 -8.29 21.43 -31.46
CA MET A 41 -7.98 22.55 -32.33
C MET A 41 -8.95 23.70 -32.04
N ILE A 42 -8.42 24.77 -31.46
CA ILE A 42 -9.10 26.06 -31.32
C ILE A 42 -8.89 26.83 -32.62
N ASP A 43 -9.92 26.87 -33.47
CA ASP A 43 -10.07 27.89 -34.52
C ASP A 43 -11.14 28.90 -34.05
N GLY A 44 -10.71 30.13 -33.87
CA GLY A 44 -11.55 31.23 -33.41
C GLY A 44 -10.82 32.57 -33.52
N GLU A 45 -10.64 33.03 -34.76
CA GLU A 45 -10.42 34.45 -35.05
C GLU A 45 -11.68 35.24 -34.70
N ASP A 46 -11.61 36.18 -33.76
CA ASP A 46 -12.40 37.41 -33.85
C ASP A 46 -11.68 38.56 -33.13
N GLY A 47 -11.59 39.69 -33.83
CA GLY A 47 -10.84 40.86 -33.44
C GLY A 47 -11.58 41.73 -32.43
N SER A 48 -10.85 42.36 -31.52
CA SER A 48 -11.25 43.63 -30.92
C SER A 48 -10.07 44.38 -30.29
N GLU A 49 -9.64 45.42 -31.01
CA GLU A 49 -9.51 46.81 -30.55
C GLU A 49 -8.95 47.14 -29.14
N VAL A 50 -7.66 47.52 -29.14
CA VAL A 50 -6.98 48.60 -28.40
C VAL A 50 -7.52 49.04 -27.03
N LYS A 51 -6.74 48.77 -25.97
CA LYS A 51 -6.44 49.75 -24.90
C LYS A 51 -4.96 49.69 -24.50
N LYS A 52 -4.30 50.85 -24.55
CA LYS A 52 -2.94 51.08 -24.04
C LYS A 52 -2.97 51.32 -22.53
N GLU A 53 -1.85 50.96 -21.91
CA GLU A 53 -1.38 51.19 -20.53
C GLU A 53 -1.61 50.05 -19.50
N PRO A 54 -0.73 49.87 -18.49
CA PRO A 54 0.54 50.54 -18.18
C PRO A 54 1.77 49.61 -18.31
N MET A 55 2.96 50.20 -18.27
CA MET A 55 4.26 49.50 -18.33
C MET A 55 4.40 48.44 -17.24
N VAL A 56 4.14 47.18 -17.61
CA VAL A 56 4.54 46.00 -16.85
C VAL A 56 6.06 45.97 -16.82
N THR A 57 6.61 46.09 -15.62
CA THR A 57 8.02 45.83 -15.32
C THR A 57 8.44 44.57 -16.06
N LYS A 58 9.58 44.60 -16.77
CA LYS A 58 10.11 43.46 -17.52
C LYS A 58 10.35 42.30 -16.55
N GLY A 59 9.30 41.52 -16.30
CA GLY A 59 9.35 40.27 -15.57
C GLY A 59 10.38 39.43 -16.29
N LYS A 60 11.32 38.88 -15.52
CA LYS A 60 12.24 37.84 -15.99
C LYS A 60 11.38 36.87 -16.80
N ARG A 61 11.61 36.78 -18.10
CA ARG A 61 10.87 35.86 -18.97
C ARG A 61 11.16 34.47 -18.44
N GLY A 62 10.25 33.96 -17.62
CA GLY A 62 10.29 32.59 -17.11
C GLY A 62 10.49 31.67 -18.30
N ARG A 63 11.32 30.66 -18.11
CA ARG A 63 11.58 29.64 -19.13
C ARG A 63 10.21 29.13 -19.63
N PRO A 64 10.00 28.95 -20.95
CA PRO A 64 8.72 28.49 -21.46
C PRO A 64 8.32 27.18 -20.75
N PRO A 65 7.02 27.00 -20.45
CA PRO A 65 6.51 25.73 -19.96
C PRO A 65 7.02 24.60 -20.86
N GLY A 66 7.73 23.62 -20.29
CA GLY A 66 8.28 22.48 -21.04
C GLY A 66 9.73 22.59 -21.53
N ALA A 67 10.54 23.53 -21.01
CA ALA A 67 11.95 23.59 -21.36
C ALA A 67 12.70 22.25 -21.14
N LYS A 68 13.29 21.68 -22.18
CA LYS A 68 13.68 20.26 -22.24
C LYS A 68 14.66 19.80 -21.14
N ASP A 69 15.55 20.69 -20.70
CA ASP A 69 16.64 20.29 -19.80
C ASP A 69 16.28 20.56 -18.35
N TRP A 70 16.36 19.54 -17.50
CA TRP A 70 16.28 19.68 -16.05
C TRP A 70 17.59 20.23 -15.50
N LYS A 71 17.49 21.25 -14.65
CA LYS A 71 18.65 21.81 -13.95
C LYS A 71 18.96 20.95 -12.72
N PRO A 72 20.23 20.86 -12.28
CA PRO A 72 20.59 20.09 -11.09
C PRO A 72 19.81 20.47 -9.84
N TRP A 73 19.55 21.77 -9.61
CA TRP A 73 18.75 22.22 -8.46
C TRP A 73 17.28 21.80 -8.55
N GLU A 74 16.70 21.71 -9.76
CA GLU A 74 15.33 21.22 -9.97
C GLU A 74 15.24 19.75 -9.55
N ASP A 75 16.23 18.94 -9.93
CA ASP A 75 16.31 17.52 -9.54
C ASP A 75 16.46 17.37 -8.00
N ARG A 76 17.27 18.21 -7.36
CA ARG A 76 17.43 18.22 -5.89
C ARG A 76 16.14 18.60 -5.18
N ALA A 77 15.46 19.65 -5.64
CA ALA A 77 14.19 20.11 -5.08
C ALA A 77 13.08 19.06 -5.26
N LEU A 78 13.06 18.41 -6.43
CA LEU A 78 12.14 17.32 -6.74
C LEU A 78 12.34 16.13 -5.80
N ALA A 79 13.58 15.64 -5.67
CA ALA A 79 13.90 14.50 -4.80
C ALA A 79 13.53 14.76 -3.33
N ARG A 80 13.94 15.92 -2.78
CA ARG A 80 13.61 16.31 -1.40
C ARG A 80 12.11 16.38 -1.17
N THR A 81 11.39 17.08 -2.03
CA THR A 81 9.94 17.24 -1.88
C THR A 81 9.19 15.93 -2.10
N ALA A 82 9.66 15.07 -3.01
CA ALA A 82 9.10 13.74 -3.21
C ALA A 82 9.28 12.85 -1.98
N PHE A 83 10.41 13.02 -1.28
CA PHE A 83 10.67 12.35 -0.03
C PHE A 83 9.78 12.85 1.10
N GLU A 84 9.73 14.17 1.33
CA GLU A 84 8.86 14.81 2.34
C GLU A 84 7.39 14.44 2.17
N LYS A 85 6.88 14.47 0.94
CA LYS A 85 5.48 14.13 0.61
C LYS A 85 5.21 12.63 0.52
N ARG A 86 6.23 11.79 0.77
CA ARG A 86 6.16 10.32 0.78
C ARG A 86 5.52 9.78 -0.49
N MET A 87 6.06 10.17 -1.65
CA MET A 87 5.47 9.87 -2.95
C MET A 87 5.38 8.38 -3.28
N TRP A 88 6.17 7.52 -2.62
CA TRP A 88 6.08 6.07 -2.73
C TRP A 88 4.80 5.49 -2.13
N MET A 89 4.21 6.12 -1.10
CA MET A 89 3.02 5.58 -0.44
C MET A 89 1.80 5.68 -1.33
N THR A 90 1.48 4.63 -2.07
CA THR A 90 0.29 4.54 -2.93
C THR A 90 -0.78 3.72 -2.21
N GLY A 91 -1.98 4.28 -2.02
CA GLY A 91 -3.05 3.60 -1.28
C GLY A 91 -4.42 4.28 -1.41
N ARG A 92 -5.48 3.58 -1.01
CA ARG A 92 -6.91 3.96 -1.18
C ARG A 92 -7.33 5.31 -0.55
N GLY A 93 -6.44 6.02 0.15
CA GLY A 93 -6.72 7.32 0.77
C GLY A 93 -6.01 8.53 0.15
N TYR A 94 -5.09 8.33 -0.81
CA TYR A 94 -4.16 9.40 -1.24
C TYR A 94 -4.57 10.14 -2.51
N GLY A 95 -5.78 9.93 -3.02
CA GLY A 95 -6.25 10.54 -4.27
C GLY A 95 -5.61 9.91 -5.52
N SER A 96 -5.99 10.40 -6.70
CA SER A 96 -5.44 9.90 -7.96
C SER A 96 -3.95 10.24 -8.08
N SER A 97 -3.19 9.37 -8.75
CA SER A 97 -1.75 9.60 -8.95
C SER A 97 -1.49 10.97 -9.61
N LYS A 98 -2.32 11.37 -10.59
CA LYS A 98 -2.24 12.66 -11.28
C LYS A 98 -2.30 13.85 -10.30
N VAL A 99 -3.28 13.86 -9.40
CA VAL A 99 -3.47 14.96 -8.42
C VAL A 99 -2.28 15.07 -7.47
N ARG A 100 -1.72 13.95 -7.02
CA ARG A 100 -0.57 13.99 -6.09
C ARG A 100 0.69 14.56 -6.72
N TRP A 101 0.96 14.18 -7.96
CA TRP A 101 2.10 14.72 -8.68
C TRP A 101 1.92 16.21 -8.97
N GLU A 102 0.69 16.66 -9.22
CA GLU A 102 0.39 18.08 -9.36
C GLU A 102 0.58 18.84 -8.03
N GLN A 103 0.10 18.28 -6.92
CA GLN A 103 0.33 18.85 -5.58
C GLN A 103 1.82 18.93 -5.22
N LEU A 104 2.62 17.94 -5.64
CA LEU A 104 4.06 17.98 -5.48
C LEU A 104 4.67 19.13 -6.29
N ALA A 105 4.30 19.27 -7.57
CA ALA A 105 4.77 20.36 -8.41
C ALA A 105 4.42 21.74 -7.82
N THR A 106 3.17 21.91 -7.36
CA THR A 106 2.72 23.12 -6.66
C THR A 106 3.55 23.38 -5.39
N ALA A 107 3.81 22.34 -4.58
CA ALA A 107 4.60 22.50 -3.36
C ALA A 107 6.06 22.91 -3.63
N ILE A 108 6.65 22.49 -4.76
CA ILE A 108 7.98 22.96 -5.17
C ILE A 108 7.91 24.41 -5.66
N ASN A 109 6.91 24.74 -6.47
CA ASN A 109 6.68 26.09 -6.99
C ASN A 109 6.41 27.13 -5.87
N GLU A 110 5.74 26.72 -4.78
CA GLU A 110 5.56 27.55 -3.58
C GLU A 110 6.88 27.87 -2.88
N LYS A 111 7.86 26.96 -2.90
CA LYS A 111 9.19 27.16 -2.32
C LYS A 111 10.13 27.93 -3.26
N ASP A 112 10.02 27.70 -4.57
CA ASP A 112 10.80 28.39 -5.61
C ASP A 112 9.94 28.72 -6.83
N ALA A 113 9.61 30.01 -6.98
CA ALA A 113 8.78 30.52 -8.08
C ALA A 113 9.41 30.33 -9.49
N ASN A 114 10.70 29.95 -9.58
CA ASN A 114 11.33 29.62 -10.86
C ASN A 114 11.02 28.19 -11.30
N PHE A 115 10.40 27.36 -10.44
CA PHE A 115 10.02 26.00 -10.76
C PHE A 115 8.70 25.97 -11.55
N THR A 116 8.80 25.85 -12.87
CA THR A 116 7.65 25.90 -13.80
C THR A 116 7.25 24.54 -14.37
N ARG A 117 7.53 23.44 -13.65
CA ARG A 117 7.26 22.06 -14.11
C ARG A 117 5.86 21.60 -13.71
N SER A 118 5.20 20.85 -14.59
CA SER A 118 3.91 20.19 -14.29
C SER A 118 4.12 18.95 -13.44
N GLY A 119 3.04 18.45 -12.81
CA GLY A 119 3.07 17.19 -12.07
C GLY A 119 3.48 16.00 -12.95
N SER A 120 2.99 15.93 -14.19
CA SER A 120 3.37 14.87 -15.13
C SER A 120 4.88 14.87 -15.43
N ALA A 121 5.48 16.04 -15.63
CA ALA A 121 6.92 16.18 -15.82
C ALA A 121 7.70 15.75 -14.56
N CYS A 122 7.22 16.12 -13.38
CA CYS A 122 7.81 15.70 -12.10
C CYS A 122 7.77 14.19 -11.93
N LYS A 123 6.66 13.54 -12.28
CA LYS A 123 6.51 12.08 -12.24
C LYS A 123 7.56 11.40 -13.11
N THR A 124 7.59 11.73 -14.41
CA THR A 124 8.54 11.13 -15.36
C THR A 124 9.97 11.35 -14.91
N ARG A 125 10.32 12.57 -14.49
CA ARG A 125 11.67 12.87 -14.04
C ARG A 125 12.05 12.11 -12.77
N THR A 126 11.15 11.96 -11.81
CA THR A 126 11.44 11.22 -10.58
C THR A 126 11.81 9.77 -10.90
N TYR A 127 11.07 9.11 -11.80
CA TYR A 127 11.40 7.76 -12.23
C TYR A 127 12.72 7.69 -12.99
N ASP A 128 13.04 8.68 -13.83
CA ASP A 128 14.34 8.76 -14.49
C ASP A 128 15.50 8.88 -13.48
N LEU A 129 15.32 9.69 -12.43
CA LEU A 129 16.31 9.85 -11.35
C LEU A 129 16.49 8.53 -10.58
N LEU A 130 15.41 7.84 -10.24
CA LEU A 130 15.47 6.53 -9.57
C LEU A 130 16.15 5.48 -10.46
N ALA A 131 15.91 5.48 -11.77
CA ALA A 131 16.56 4.57 -12.71
C ALA A 131 18.06 4.84 -12.86
N ARG A 132 18.51 6.08 -12.65
CA ARG A 132 19.94 6.45 -12.59
C ARG A 132 20.57 6.06 -11.26
N GLU A 133 19.88 6.29 -10.15
CA GLU A 133 20.32 5.85 -8.81
C GLU A 133 20.49 4.33 -8.76
N LYS A 134 19.57 3.59 -9.37
CA LYS A 134 19.69 2.12 -9.51
C LYS A 134 20.96 1.69 -10.26
N ARG A 135 21.51 2.54 -11.13
CA ARG A 135 22.78 2.32 -11.85
C ARG A 135 23.99 2.95 -11.15
N SER A 136 23.80 3.54 -9.97
CA SER A 136 24.80 4.30 -9.21
C SER A 136 25.43 5.46 -10.00
N GLU A 137 24.70 6.02 -10.98
CA GLU A 137 25.18 7.11 -11.85
C GLU A 137 24.97 8.51 -11.24
N THR A 138 24.30 8.60 -10.09
CA THR A 138 23.85 9.87 -9.50
C THR A 138 25.00 10.80 -9.13
N ARG A 139 26.11 10.23 -8.62
CA ARG A 139 27.31 10.99 -8.29
C ARG A 139 28.00 11.59 -9.52
N ALA A 140 27.95 10.91 -10.67
CA ALA A 140 28.63 11.36 -11.90
C ALA A 140 27.94 12.56 -12.57
N LEU A 141 26.63 12.74 -12.38
CA LEU A 141 25.86 13.83 -12.98
C LEU A 141 25.90 15.14 -12.18
N GLN A 142 26.26 15.10 -10.90
CA GLN A 142 26.18 16.26 -9.99
C GLN A 142 27.49 17.02 -9.87
N THR A 143 28.48 16.76 -10.73
CA THR A 143 29.88 17.22 -10.63
C THR A 143 30.10 18.71 -10.93
N THR A 144 29.29 19.61 -10.36
CA THR A 144 29.42 21.06 -10.50
C THR A 144 29.16 21.80 -9.18
N GLY A 145 30.24 22.22 -8.53
CA GLY A 145 30.30 23.52 -7.83
C GLY A 145 30.41 23.52 -6.31
N GLU A 146 29.53 22.82 -5.57
CA GLU A 146 29.47 22.90 -4.10
C GLU A 146 29.15 21.52 -3.52
N GLY A 147 30.05 20.97 -2.71
CA GLY A 147 30.05 19.55 -2.33
C GLY A 147 29.01 19.12 -1.30
N GLU A 148 28.58 20.00 -0.40
CA GLU A 148 27.68 19.65 0.71
C GLU A 148 26.27 19.29 0.23
N ASP A 149 25.74 20.06 -0.72
CA ASP A 149 24.42 19.83 -1.34
C ASP A 149 24.30 18.52 -2.13
N ILE A 150 25.44 17.97 -2.57
CA ILE A 150 25.48 16.78 -3.43
C ILE A 150 25.33 15.52 -2.60
N GLU A 151 26.02 15.42 -1.46
CA GLU A 151 25.95 14.22 -0.61
C GLU A 151 24.55 14.06 0.00
N ASP A 152 23.95 15.17 0.46
CA ASP A 152 22.56 15.19 0.92
C ASP A 152 21.58 14.71 -0.17
N HIS A 153 21.80 15.14 -1.42
CA HIS A 153 20.97 14.70 -2.54
C HIS A 153 21.14 13.21 -2.83
N ILE A 154 22.37 12.69 -2.80
CA ILE A 154 22.66 11.27 -2.98
C ILE A 154 21.95 10.45 -1.89
N GLN A 155 22.04 10.87 -0.62
CA GLN A 155 21.38 10.19 0.49
C GLN A 155 19.86 10.17 0.29
N VAL A 156 19.24 11.31 -0.05
CA VAL A 156 17.79 11.37 -0.30
C VAL A 156 17.39 10.47 -1.48
N MET A 157 18.19 10.41 -2.55
CA MET A 157 17.92 9.54 -3.69
C MET A 157 18.01 8.06 -3.33
N HIS A 158 19.00 7.68 -2.51
CA HIS A 158 19.14 6.32 -1.98
C HIS A 158 17.93 5.94 -1.12
N ASP A 159 17.56 6.78 -0.14
CA ASP A 159 16.44 6.54 0.76
C ASP A 159 15.11 6.48 -0.02
N LEU A 160 14.94 7.34 -1.02
CA LEU A 160 13.77 7.33 -1.89
C LEU A 160 13.70 6.02 -2.68
N LEU A 161 14.82 5.55 -3.24
CA LEU A 161 14.87 4.28 -3.97
C LEU A 161 14.53 3.08 -3.08
N GLU A 162 15.06 3.04 -1.87
CA GLU A 162 14.73 2.01 -0.87
C GLU A 162 13.22 2.03 -0.55
N CYS A 163 12.64 3.20 -0.29
CA CYS A 163 11.21 3.34 -0.04
C CYS A 163 10.33 2.86 -1.21
N PHE A 164 10.74 3.10 -2.46
CA PHE A 164 10.03 2.62 -3.64
C PHE A 164 10.12 1.08 -3.78
N ARG A 165 11.28 0.49 -3.51
CA ARG A 165 11.48 -0.97 -3.53
C ARG A 165 10.64 -1.65 -2.47
N ASP A 166 10.64 -1.14 -1.24
CA ASP A 166 9.83 -1.66 -0.14
C ASP A 166 8.35 -1.64 -0.47
N GLN A 167 7.87 -0.57 -1.11
CA GLN A 167 6.49 -0.49 -1.53
C GLN A 167 6.17 -1.47 -2.67
N GLU A 168 7.09 -1.68 -3.60
CA GLU A 168 6.92 -2.66 -4.68
C GLU A 168 6.80 -4.07 -4.11
N VAL A 169 7.70 -4.46 -3.20
CA VAL A 169 7.64 -5.75 -2.48
C VAL A 169 6.31 -5.91 -1.75
N ARG A 170 5.85 -4.90 -1.01
CA ARG A 170 4.55 -4.96 -0.33
C ARG A 170 3.38 -5.16 -1.29
N ARG A 171 3.41 -4.50 -2.46
CA ARG A 171 2.36 -4.66 -3.48
C ARG A 171 2.39 -6.04 -4.11
N GLU A 172 3.57 -6.62 -4.32
CA GLU A 172 3.73 -7.99 -4.77
C GLU A 172 3.19 -8.98 -3.75
N ASP A 173 3.52 -8.81 -2.47
CA ASP A 173 3.01 -9.64 -1.37
C ASP A 173 1.47 -9.55 -1.25
N ASP A 174 0.91 -8.34 -1.33
CA ASP A 174 -0.53 -8.11 -1.30
C ASP A 174 -1.23 -8.75 -2.52
N SER A 175 -0.63 -8.64 -3.71
CA SER A 175 -1.16 -9.26 -4.93
C SER A 175 -1.07 -10.78 -4.86
N ALA A 176 0.03 -11.34 -4.37
CA ALA A 176 0.22 -12.77 -4.18
C ALA A 176 -0.77 -13.33 -3.15
N ALA A 177 -0.98 -12.63 -2.04
CA ALA A 177 -1.99 -13.00 -1.04
C ALA A 177 -3.41 -12.95 -1.61
N ALA A 178 -3.73 -11.92 -2.42
CA ALA A 178 -5.02 -11.83 -3.08
C ALA A 178 -5.25 -12.98 -4.07
N LYS A 179 -4.25 -13.35 -4.88
CA LYS A 179 -4.32 -14.49 -5.80
C LYS A 179 -4.47 -15.82 -5.05
N ALA A 180 -3.68 -16.04 -4.01
CA ALA A 180 -3.79 -17.23 -3.18
C ALA A 180 -5.19 -17.36 -2.55
N LYS A 181 -5.81 -16.25 -2.15
CA LYS A 181 -7.19 -16.23 -1.66
C LYS A 181 -8.19 -16.62 -2.75
N THR A 182 -8.08 -16.04 -3.95
CA THR A 182 -9.00 -16.38 -5.06
C THR A 182 -8.87 -17.85 -5.49
N ASP A 183 -7.66 -18.39 -5.49
CA ASP A 183 -7.41 -19.79 -5.83
C ASP A 183 -7.98 -20.73 -4.77
N LEU A 184 -7.84 -20.39 -3.49
CA LEU A 184 -8.46 -21.13 -2.39
C LEU A 184 -9.99 -21.09 -2.44
N GLU A 185 -10.58 -19.94 -2.77
CA GLU A 185 -12.02 -19.81 -2.96
C GLU A 185 -12.54 -20.65 -4.12
N LYS A 186 -11.80 -20.65 -5.24
CA LYS A 186 -12.13 -21.47 -6.43
C LYS A 186 -12.08 -22.97 -6.10
N THR A 187 -10.99 -23.43 -5.48
CA THR A 187 -10.83 -24.84 -5.07
C THR A 187 -11.90 -25.27 -4.07
N ALA A 188 -12.16 -24.47 -3.03
CA ALA A 188 -13.24 -24.75 -2.08
C ALA A 188 -14.62 -24.82 -2.75
N GLY A 189 -14.89 -23.94 -3.72
CA GLY A 189 -16.12 -23.97 -4.51
C GLY A 189 -16.27 -25.24 -5.35
N GLU A 190 -15.19 -25.69 -6.00
CA GLU A 190 -15.16 -26.94 -6.76
C GLU A 190 -15.36 -28.17 -5.87
N GLU A 191 -14.72 -28.22 -4.71
CA GLU A 191 -14.90 -29.28 -3.72
C GLU A 191 -16.34 -29.33 -3.21
N MET A 192 -16.95 -28.19 -2.90
CA MET A 192 -18.36 -28.11 -2.53
C MET A 192 -19.29 -28.67 -3.62
N ARG A 193 -19.01 -28.34 -4.88
CA ARG A 193 -19.77 -28.87 -6.03
C ARG A 193 -19.63 -30.38 -6.15
N LEU A 194 -18.40 -30.91 -6.05
CA LEU A 194 -18.13 -32.35 -6.10
C LEU A 194 -18.76 -33.09 -4.92
N ALA A 195 -18.72 -32.52 -3.71
CA ALA A 195 -19.34 -33.07 -2.52
C ALA A 195 -20.87 -33.18 -2.67
N ALA A 196 -21.50 -32.14 -3.23
CA ALA A 196 -22.94 -32.16 -3.53
C ALA A 196 -23.29 -33.26 -4.55
N MET A 197 -22.44 -33.48 -5.56
CA MET A 197 -22.64 -34.55 -6.54
C MET A 197 -22.43 -35.97 -5.95
N LYS A 198 -21.49 -36.12 -5.00
CA LYS A 198 -21.12 -37.41 -4.40
C LYS A 198 -21.95 -37.81 -3.16
N ASN A 199 -22.95 -37.01 -2.79
CA ASN A 199 -23.97 -37.35 -1.79
C ASN A 199 -23.45 -37.70 -0.38
N LEU A 200 -22.37 -37.06 0.12
CA LEU A 200 -21.95 -36.92 1.54
C LEU A 200 -20.42 -36.84 1.64
N VAL A 201 -19.86 -35.63 1.68
CA VAL A 201 -18.46 -35.40 2.11
C VAL A 201 -18.49 -34.72 3.47
N ARG A 202 -17.62 -35.13 4.39
CA ARG A 202 -17.57 -34.51 5.73
C ARG A 202 -16.96 -33.11 5.62
N ARG A 203 -17.49 -32.15 6.37
CA ARG A 203 -17.05 -30.73 6.27
C ARG A 203 -15.56 -30.54 6.55
N ASN A 204 -14.98 -31.34 7.44
CA ASN A 204 -13.55 -31.30 7.78
C ASN A 204 -12.63 -31.79 6.65
N GLU A 205 -13.20 -32.32 5.56
CA GLU A 205 -12.47 -32.74 4.36
C GLU A 205 -12.51 -31.64 3.27
N LEU A 206 -13.24 -30.55 3.49
CA LEU A 206 -13.30 -29.40 2.58
C LEU A 206 -12.30 -28.32 2.99
N SER A 207 -11.75 -27.64 2.00
CA SER A 207 -10.84 -26.52 2.14
C SER A 207 -11.50 -25.37 2.92
N ASP A 208 -10.86 -24.97 4.03
CA ASP A 208 -11.37 -23.92 4.91
C ASP A 208 -10.89 -22.53 4.45
N VAL A 209 -11.74 -21.84 3.69
CA VAL A 209 -11.51 -20.47 3.20
C VAL A 209 -11.35 -19.47 4.37
N THR A 210 -11.81 -19.79 5.59
CA THR A 210 -11.69 -18.87 6.73
C THR A 210 -10.26 -18.73 7.25
N LEU A 211 -9.39 -19.68 6.91
CA LEU A 211 -7.97 -19.67 7.27
C LEU A 211 -7.12 -18.81 6.32
N ALA A 212 -7.68 -18.36 5.19
CA ALA A 212 -6.95 -17.51 4.25
C ALA A 212 -6.57 -16.16 4.88
N LYS A 213 -5.38 -15.66 4.54
CA LYS A 213 -4.96 -14.31 4.93
C LYS A 213 -5.88 -13.30 4.25
N GLY A 214 -6.50 -12.41 5.04
CA GLY A 214 -7.47 -11.44 4.51
C GLY A 214 -8.91 -11.95 4.39
N SER A 215 -9.26 -13.09 5.01
CA SER A 215 -10.66 -13.52 5.09
C SER A 215 -11.47 -12.56 5.97
N THR A 216 -12.58 -12.07 5.43
CA THR A 216 -13.43 -11.07 6.09
C THR A 216 -14.19 -11.69 7.26
N SER A 217 -14.54 -10.91 8.29
CA SER A 217 -15.35 -11.40 9.42
C SER A 217 -16.69 -12.01 8.95
N ARG A 218 -17.22 -11.51 7.81
CA ARG A 218 -18.42 -12.05 7.17
C ARG A 218 -18.17 -13.46 6.61
N GLU A 219 -17.06 -13.68 5.91
CA GLU A 219 -16.66 -15.01 5.41
C GLU A 219 -16.47 -16.00 6.56
N LYS A 220 -15.79 -15.58 7.64
CA LYS A 220 -15.60 -16.39 8.84
C LYS A 220 -16.93 -16.76 9.50
N GLY A 221 -17.86 -15.82 9.59
CA GLY A 221 -19.19 -16.04 10.16
C GLY A 221 -20.10 -16.93 9.30
N ALA A 222 -19.97 -16.86 7.97
CA ALA A 222 -20.77 -17.66 7.04
C ALA A 222 -20.42 -19.15 7.08
N GLN A 223 -19.19 -19.50 7.46
CA GLN A 223 -18.72 -20.89 7.54
C GLN A 223 -18.87 -21.53 8.93
N GLN A 224 -19.22 -20.79 9.98
CA GLN A 224 -19.55 -21.36 11.29
C GLN A 224 -20.89 -22.11 11.24
N THR A 225 -20.89 -23.29 10.61
CA THR A 225 -21.97 -24.25 10.73
C THR A 225 -21.72 -25.12 11.95
N GLU A 226 -22.31 -24.71 13.07
CA GLU A 226 -23.17 -25.57 13.88
C GLU A 226 -23.93 -24.61 14.81
N ARG A 227 -24.95 -23.93 14.28
CA ARG A 227 -26.07 -23.61 15.16
C ARG A 227 -26.58 -24.97 15.60
N LYS A 228 -26.27 -25.38 16.84
CA LYS A 228 -26.86 -26.53 17.51
C LYS A 228 -28.36 -26.40 17.33
N HIS A 229 -28.89 -27.00 16.27
CA HIS A 229 -30.31 -27.11 16.07
C HIS A 229 -30.69 -28.08 17.17
N THR A 230 -31.16 -27.54 18.30
CA THR A 230 -31.90 -28.31 19.27
C THR A 230 -33.01 -28.95 18.46
N ARG A 231 -32.83 -30.23 18.10
CA ARG A 231 -33.91 -31.07 17.62
C ARG A 231 -35.00 -30.90 18.67
N ARG A 232 -36.06 -30.17 18.34
CA ARG A 232 -37.33 -30.27 19.05
C ARG A 232 -37.74 -31.72 18.91
N LYS A 233 -37.31 -32.52 19.88
CA LYS A 233 -37.85 -33.83 20.14
C LYS A 233 -39.19 -33.55 20.77
N ASP A 234 -40.23 -33.61 19.96
CA ASP A 234 -41.59 -33.78 20.46
C ASP A 234 -41.55 -34.99 21.40
N ASN A 235 -41.63 -34.70 22.70
CA ASN A 235 -42.12 -35.59 23.74
C ASN A 235 -42.16 -34.81 25.05
N ASN A 236 -43.31 -34.16 25.25
CA ASN A 236 -44.12 -34.28 26.45
C ASN A 236 -43.34 -34.57 27.75
N SER A 237 -42.79 -33.54 28.38
CA SER A 237 -42.37 -33.62 29.79
C SER A 237 -42.51 -32.26 30.48
N PRO A 238 -43.42 -32.11 31.46
CA PRO A 238 -43.50 -30.91 32.27
C PRO A 238 -42.48 -31.06 33.40
N ASN A 239 -41.22 -30.73 33.12
CA ASN A 239 -40.28 -30.45 34.21
C ASN A 239 -39.41 -29.26 33.85
N LYS A 240 -39.83 -28.11 34.40
CA LYS A 240 -39.07 -26.86 34.45
C LYS A 240 -37.70 -27.16 35.04
N LYS A 241 -36.67 -27.23 34.20
CA LYS A 241 -35.29 -27.03 34.64
C LYS A 241 -34.84 -25.70 34.09
N THR A 242 -34.64 -24.79 35.05
CA THR A 242 -34.14 -23.43 34.96
C THR A 242 -33.06 -23.28 33.89
N CYS A 243 -33.38 -22.45 32.90
CA CYS A 243 -32.40 -21.84 32.01
C CYS A 243 -31.35 -21.17 32.89
N MET A 244 -30.12 -21.69 32.90
CA MET A 244 -29.05 -21.06 33.65
C MET A 244 -28.70 -19.71 33.01
N ASP A 245 -28.50 -18.77 33.90
CA ASP A 245 -28.50 -17.33 33.75
C ASP A 245 -27.29 -16.82 32.96
N ILE A 246 -27.36 -16.86 31.62
CA ILE A 246 -26.35 -16.26 30.71
C ILE A 246 -26.31 -14.72 30.89
N GLY A 247 -27.35 -14.12 31.47
CA GLY A 247 -27.38 -12.69 31.80
C GLY A 247 -26.30 -12.30 32.81
N SER A 248 -26.09 -13.13 33.84
CA SER A 248 -25.10 -12.87 34.91
C SER A 248 -23.65 -12.80 34.40
N THR A 249 -23.26 -13.74 33.54
CA THR A 249 -21.87 -13.83 33.05
C THR A 249 -21.52 -12.72 32.05
N LEU A 250 -22.47 -12.26 31.24
CA LEU A 250 -22.26 -11.11 30.37
C LEU A 250 -22.20 -9.80 31.16
N GLN A 251 -22.99 -9.69 32.23
CA GLN A 251 -22.97 -8.54 33.11
C GLN A 251 -21.65 -8.45 33.89
N ASP A 252 -21.13 -9.56 34.40
CA ASP A 252 -19.82 -9.61 35.07
C ASP A 252 -18.67 -9.19 34.14
N VAL A 253 -18.69 -9.63 32.88
CA VAL A 253 -17.68 -9.25 31.88
C VAL A 253 -17.76 -7.76 31.52
N LEU A 254 -18.97 -7.22 31.42
CA LEU A 254 -19.17 -5.78 31.18
C LEU A 254 -18.72 -4.93 32.36
N GLU A 255 -19.02 -5.34 33.59
CA GLU A 255 -18.59 -4.65 34.80
C GLU A 255 -17.07 -4.69 34.96
N ALA A 256 -16.43 -5.85 34.73
CA ALA A 256 -14.97 -5.97 34.77
C ALA A 256 -14.29 -5.05 33.74
N ARG A 257 -14.84 -4.96 32.53
CA ARG A 257 -14.32 -4.06 31.48
C ARG A 257 -14.48 -2.59 31.86
N ASN A 258 -15.65 -2.20 32.36
CA ASN A 258 -15.90 -0.82 32.79
C ASN A 258 -14.98 -0.42 33.95
N GLN A 259 -14.67 -1.34 34.87
CA GLN A 259 -13.71 -1.09 35.95
C GLN A 259 -12.29 -0.91 35.42
N SER A 260 -11.87 -1.75 34.47
CA SER A 260 -10.55 -1.62 33.83
C SER A 260 -10.41 -0.31 33.07
N ASP A 261 -11.44 0.07 32.29
CA ASP A 261 -11.44 1.32 31.52
C ASP A 261 -11.42 2.54 32.46
N LYS A 262 -12.16 2.49 33.57
CA LYS A 262 -12.15 3.54 34.59
C LYS A 262 -10.78 3.69 35.26
N ALA A 263 -10.14 2.58 35.63
CA ALA A 263 -8.81 2.59 36.23
C ALA A 263 -7.76 3.19 35.27
N ALA A 264 -7.81 2.84 33.99
CA ALA A 264 -6.92 3.40 32.98
C ALA A 264 -7.10 4.91 32.79
N LEU A 265 -8.33 5.42 32.88
CA LEU A 265 -8.62 6.85 32.81
C LEU A 265 -8.11 7.61 34.05
N GLU A 266 -8.25 7.02 35.24
CA GLU A 266 -7.74 7.61 36.49
C GLU A 266 -6.21 7.65 36.50
N GLU A 267 -5.54 6.59 36.03
CA GLU A 267 -4.08 6.54 35.89
C GLU A 267 -3.57 7.60 34.89
N ALA A 268 -4.23 7.72 33.73
CA ALA A 268 -3.87 8.75 32.74
C ALA A 268 -4.04 10.18 33.27
N ALA A 269 -5.09 10.42 34.06
CA ALA A 269 -5.31 11.71 34.70
C ALA A 269 -4.24 12.04 35.75
N HIS A 270 -3.80 11.04 36.53
CA HIS A 270 -2.74 11.21 37.52
C HIS A 270 -1.40 11.57 36.85
N LEU A 271 -1.02 10.84 35.80
CA LEU A 271 0.22 11.11 35.05
C LEU A 271 0.21 12.50 34.41
N GLU A 272 -0.94 12.97 33.92
CA GLU A 272 -1.06 14.32 33.37
C GLU A 272 -0.92 15.39 34.47
N GLN A 273 -1.49 15.14 35.65
CA GLN A 273 -1.34 16.05 36.78
C GLN A 273 0.12 16.13 37.25
N GLU A 274 0.84 15.00 37.32
CA GLU A 274 2.27 14.97 37.64
C GLU A 274 3.08 15.78 36.62
N ARG A 275 2.90 15.52 35.31
CA ARG A 275 3.55 16.30 34.25
C ARG A 275 3.27 17.80 34.38
N HIS A 276 2.03 18.16 34.67
CA HIS A 276 1.65 19.55 34.85
C HIS A 276 2.37 20.19 36.05
N THR A 277 2.49 19.48 37.18
CA THR A 277 3.23 19.97 38.35
C THR A 277 4.74 20.09 38.10
N GLU A 278 5.34 19.14 37.38
CA GLU A 278 6.74 19.22 36.98
C GLU A 278 7.00 20.43 36.08
N ASN A 279 6.13 20.67 35.11
CA ASN A 279 6.21 21.84 34.23
C ASN A 279 6.12 23.16 35.01
N LEU A 280 5.20 23.27 35.99
CA LEU A 280 5.09 24.46 36.84
C LEU A 280 6.33 24.68 37.70
N ASN A 281 6.88 23.61 38.27
CA ASN A 281 8.11 23.68 39.07
C ASN A 281 9.30 24.10 38.19
N ALA A 282 9.42 23.56 36.97
CA ALA A 282 10.47 23.92 36.03
C ALA A 282 10.43 25.44 35.68
N ILE A 283 9.23 25.98 35.47
CA ILE A 283 9.04 27.43 35.22
C ILE A 283 9.48 28.25 36.44
N GLN A 284 9.14 27.83 37.65
CA GLN A 284 9.55 28.53 38.88
C GLN A 284 11.06 28.50 39.11
N THR A 285 11.75 27.42 38.75
CA THR A 285 13.22 27.33 38.88
C THR A 285 14.00 28.16 37.87
N MET A 286 13.36 28.59 36.79
CA MET A 286 13.98 29.44 35.75
C MET A 286 13.77 30.94 35.97
N SER A 287 12.92 31.33 36.94
CA SER A 287 12.66 32.72 37.30
C SER A 287 13.52 33.17 38.48
#